data_AF-A0A0N4W7R7-F1
#
_entry.id   AF-A0A0N4W7R7-F1
#
_cell.length_a   1.000
_cell.length_b   1.000
_cell.length_c   1.000
_cell.angle_alpha   90.00
_cell.angle_beta   90.00
_cell.angle_gamma   90.00
#
_symmetry.space_group_name_H-M   'P 1'
#
loop_
_entity.id
_entity.type
_entity.pdbx_description
1 polymer ?
#
loop_
_entity_poly.entity_id
_entity_poly.type
_entity_poly.pdbx_seq_one_letter_code
_entity_poly.pdbx_strand_id
1 'polypeptide(L)'
;LTAGNFNNAMCKASKCTIVEVEEIVETGAIEPNDVHIPSIYCDRIVLGKSYKKPIERLRLASDGEADLSLSPASRTREIIAARVALEFRDGMYVNLGIGIPTLAANYIPDGVNVHLHGENGVIGMGPYPQKGEEDPDLINASKETITLLKGASIFGSEESFAMVRGSHMDITILGALQVSQFGDIANWMIPGKLLKGMGGAMDLVSAPGARVIVSMEHCSKNGESKIVPQCDLPLTGKQVVSRIITDKAVFDVHKQEGLTLVEIRSDLLVEDIEKATAAPFKAVFDVHKQEGLTLVEIRSDLLVEDIEKATAAPFKVKKTSRT
;
A
#
# COMPACT_ATOMS: atom_id res chain seq x y z
N LEU A 1 4.29 5.72 20.73
CA LEU A 1 3.15 5.87 19.81
C LEU A 1 3.63 6.45 18.48
N THR A 2 2.79 6.48 17.44
CA THR A 2 3.20 7.00 16.12
C THR A 2 3.56 8.49 16.13
N ALA A 3 3.19 9.21 17.20
CA ALA A 3 3.70 10.55 17.51
C ALA A 3 5.24 10.63 17.67
N GLY A 4 5.93 9.52 17.94
CA GLY A 4 7.40 9.48 18.05
C GLY A 4 8.12 9.77 16.73
N ASN A 5 7.50 9.43 15.59
CA ASN A 5 7.95 9.63 14.21
C ASN A 5 9.32 10.33 14.03
N PHE A 6 9.35 11.59 13.59
CA PHE A 6 10.57 12.36 13.37
C PHE A 6 11.17 12.92 14.65
N ASN A 7 10.43 12.97 15.77
CA ASN A 7 10.94 13.48 17.05
C ASN A 7 12.22 12.75 17.45
N ASN A 8 12.27 11.44 17.26
CA ASN A 8 13.44 10.63 17.62
C ASN A 8 14.71 11.04 16.86
N ALA A 9 14.61 11.28 15.55
CA ALA A 9 15.73 11.72 14.73
C ALA A 9 16.06 13.19 14.97
N MET A 10 15.04 14.06 15.05
CA MET A 10 15.21 15.51 15.15
C MET A 10 15.88 15.94 16.45
N CYS A 11 15.58 15.27 17.58
CA CYS A 11 16.22 15.58 18.86
C CYS A 11 17.75 15.40 18.84
N LYS A 12 18.28 14.57 17.93
CA LYS A 12 19.70 14.23 17.82
C LYS A 12 20.47 15.12 16.85
N ALA A 13 19.78 16.00 16.11
CA ALA A 13 20.31 16.71 14.95
C ALA A 13 20.40 18.23 15.14
N SER A 14 20.46 18.71 16.38
CA SER A 14 20.57 20.13 16.72
C SER A 14 21.71 20.41 17.70
N LYS A 15 22.18 21.66 17.72
CA LYS A 15 23.09 22.18 18.76
C LYS A 15 22.36 22.53 20.07
N CYS A 16 21.05 22.73 19.98
CA CYS A 16 20.18 23.06 21.10
C CYS A 16 18.82 22.43 20.81
N THR A 17 18.47 21.38 21.54
CA THR A 17 17.20 20.68 21.45
C THR A 17 16.29 21.09 22.60
N ILE A 18 15.08 21.55 22.25
CA ILE A 18 14.03 21.88 23.21
C ILE A 18 12.95 20.82 23.07
N VAL A 19 12.69 20.09 24.15
CA VAL A 19 11.67 19.03 24.19
C VAL A 19 10.51 19.52 25.05
N GLU A 20 9.33 19.62 24.46
CA GLU A 20 8.10 19.75 25.23
C GLU A 20 7.57 18.37 25.62
N VAL A 21 7.06 18.24 26.84
CA VAL A 21 6.54 16.97 27.39
C VAL A 21 5.18 17.19 28.05
N GLU A 22 4.36 16.15 28.02
CA GLU A 22 3.06 16.11 28.71
C GLU A 22 3.21 15.88 30.22
N GLU A 23 4.25 15.17 30.62
CA GLU A 23 4.53 14.82 32.00
C GLU A 23 6.04 14.89 32.27
N ILE A 24 6.41 15.34 33.47
CA ILE A 24 7.76 15.23 34.01
C ILE A 24 7.69 14.26 35.19
N VAL A 25 8.56 13.26 35.17
CA VAL A 25 8.68 12.24 36.23
C VAL A 25 10.04 12.34 36.92
N GLU A 26 10.13 11.78 38.12
CA GLU A 26 11.38 11.73 38.88
C GLU A 26 12.43 10.81 38.21
N THR A 27 13.70 11.06 38.48
CA THR A 27 14.79 10.22 37.97
C THR A 27 14.63 8.78 38.47
N GLY A 28 14.70 7.82 37.54
CA GLY A 28 14.48 6.39 37.82
C GLY A 28 13.03 5.93 37.66
N ALA A 29 12.08 6.83 37.38
CA ALA A 29 10.69 6.44 37.08
C ALA A 29 10.52 5.80 35.69
N ILE A 30 11.43 6.09 34.75
CA ILE A 30 11.50 5.43 33.43
C ILE A 30 12.58 4.36 33.52
N GLU A 31 12.22 3.12 33.21
CA GLU A 31 13.18 2.01 33.14
C GLU A 31 14.28 2.32 32.11
N PRO A 32 15.57 2.06 32.41
CA PRO A 32 16.66 2.44 31.51
C PRO A 32 16.53 1.91 30.07
N ASN A 33 15.94 0.73 29.89
CA ASN A 33 15.71 0.14 28.56
C ASN A 33 14.53 0.76 27.80
N ASP A 34 13.66 1.51 28.48
CA ASP A 34 12.47 2.17 27.91
C ASP A 34 12.73 3.65 27.59
N VAL A 35 13.94 4.15 27.86
CA VAL A 35 14.33 5.52 27.50
C VAL A 35 14.54 5.63 25.99
N HIS A 36 13.55 6.18 25.28
CA HIS A 36 13.63 6.36 23.83
C HIS A 36 14.73 7.33 23.38
N ILE A 37 14.93 8.43 24.12
CA ILE A 37 15.91 9.48 23.81
C ILE A 37 16.75 9.74 25.06
N PRO A 38 18.05 9.34 25.05
CA PRO A 38 18.94 9.62 26.17
C PRO A 38 19.09 11.11 26.45
N SER A 39 19.22 11.47 27.73
CA SER A 39 19.24 12.86 28.20
C SER A 39 20.34 13.74 27.59
N ILE A 40 21.42 13.15 27.06
CA ILE A 40 22.49 13.86 26.36
C ILE A 40 22.00 14.64 25.13
N TYR A 41 20.86 14.25 24.54
CA TYR A 41 20.25 14.92 23.39
C TYR A 41 19.21 15.99 23.77
N CYS A 42 18.96 16.22 25.06
CA CYS A 42 17.89 17.10 25.53
C CYS A 42 18.46 18.29 26.32
N ASP A 43 18.76 19.40 25.63
CA ASP A 43 19.31 20.60 26.29
C ASP A 43 18.29 21.32 27.18
N ARG A 44 17.01 21.29 26.81
CA ARG A 44 15.92 21.95 27.55
C ARG A 44 14.66 21.09 27.52
N ILE A 45 14.02 20.96 28.69
CA ILE A 45 12.73 20.27 28.84
C ILE A 45 11.69 21.29 29.30
N VAL A 46 10.53 21.32 28.65
CA VAL A 46 9.41 22.21 28.96
C VAL A 46 8.16 21.38 29.20
N LEU A 47 7.55 21.50 30.37
CA LEU A 47 6.23 20.91 30.64
C LEU A 47 5.15 21.74 29.93
N GLY A 48 4.51 21.16 28.92
CA GLY A 48 3.37 21.79 28.25
C GLY A 48 2.17 21.88 29.18
N LYS A 49 1.44 23.01 29.14
CA LYS A 49 0.32 23.27 30.06
C LYS A 49 -1.06 22.92 29.51
N SER A 50 -1.20 22.86 28.18
CA SER A 50 -2.49 22.65 27.52
C SER A 50 -2.27 22.02 26.15
N TYR A 51 -2.37 20.69 26.10
CA TYR A 51 -2.29 19.93 24.87
C TYR A 51 -3.67 19.87 24.20
N LYS A 52 -3.73 20.40 22.98
CA LYS A 52 -4.82 20.12 22.05
C LYS A 52 -4.30 19.07 21.09
N LYS A 53 -4.85 17.86 21.14
CA LYS A 53 -4.47 16.76 20.25
C LYS A 53 -5.57 16.53 19.20
N PRO A 54 -5.69 17.39 18.18
CA PRO A 54 -6.72 17.24 17.17
C PRO A 54 -6.46 16.00 16.32
N ILE A 55 -7.52 15.28 16.00
CA ILE A 55 -7.49 14.20 15.00
C ILE A 55 -7.79 14.82 13.65
N GLU A 56 -6.84 14.75 12.70
CA GLU A 56 -7.02 15.31 11.35
C GLU A 56 -8.12 14.55 10.58
N ARG A 57 -8.07 13.21 10.61
CA ARG A 57 -9.04 12.35 9.95
C ARG A 57 -9.51 11.27 10.90
N LEU A 58 -10.65 11.51 11.52
CA LEU A 58 -11.28 10.49 12.34
C LEU A 58 -11.81 9.38 11.42
N ARG A 59 -11.38 8.16 11.68
CA ARG A 59 -11.91 6.93 11.09
C ARG A 59 -12.26 5.96 12.20
N LEU A 60 -13.51 5.53 12.22
CA LEU A 60 -14.03 4.56 13.17
C LEU A 60 -14.34 3.24 12.47
N ALA A 61 -14.39 2.14 13.22
CA ALA A 61 -14.76 0.83 12.70
C ALA A 61 -16.13 0.85 11.99
N SER A 62 -17.09 1.65 12.47
CA SER A 62 -18.40 1.85 11.83
C SER A 62 -18.33 2.49 10.44
N ASP A 63 -17.24 3.17 10.12
CA ASP A 63 -17.03 3.78 8.79
C ASP A 63 -16.57 2.74 7.75
N GLY A 64 -16.18 1.54 8.20
CA GLY A 64 -15.68 0.44 7.37
C GLY A 64 -16.77 -0.56 6.94
N GLU A 65 -18.03 -0.40 7.36
CA GLU A 65 -19.11 -1.24 6.87
C GLU A 65 -19.33 -0.99 5.36
N ALA A 66 -19.24 -2.06 4.57
CA ALA A 66 -19.43 -2.00 3.13
C ALA A 66 -20.84 -1.48 2.81
N ASP A 67 -20.91 -0.29 2.21
CA ASP A 67 -22.16 0.25 1.69
C ASP A 67 -22.61 -0.59 0.50
N LEU A 68 -23.62 -1.46 0.69
CA LEU A 68 -24.20 -2.32 -0.36
C LEU A 68 -24.80 -1.54 -1.55
N SER A 69 -24.83 -0.20 -1.50
CA SER A 69 -25.23 0.69 -2.60
C SER A 69 -24.07 1.25 -3.43
N LEU A 70 -22.92 0.57 -3.44
CA LEU A 70 -21.70 1.00 -4.14
C LEU A 70 -21.94 1.51 -5.58
N SER A 71 -21.50 2.74 -5.82
CA SER A 71 -21.39 3.31 -7.17
C SER A 71 -20.52 2.42 -8.09
N PRO A 72 -20.68 2.49 -9.42
CA PRO A 72 -19.85 1.71 -10.35
C PRO A 72 -18.34 1.91 -10.13
N ALA A 73 -17.91 3.13 -9.83
CA ALA A 73 -16.50 3.43 -9.53
C ALA A 73 -16.03 2.77 -8.23
N SER A 74 -16.89 2.72 -7.20
CA SER A 74 -16.57 2.00 -5.96
C SER A 74 -16.41 0.51 -6.22
N ARG A 75 -17.31 -0.10 -7.01
CA ARG A 75 -17.22 -1.52 -7.39
C ARG A 75 -15.93 -1.87 -8.14
N THR A 76 -15.48 -1.01 -9.05
CA THR A 76 -14.20 -1.17 -9.76
C THR A 76 -13.03 -1.24 -8.77
N ARG A 77 -13.03 -0.39 -7.73
CA ARG A 77 -11.97 -0.38 -6.71
C ARG A 77 -11.99 -1.62 -5.84
N GLU A 78 -13.17 -2.13 -5.48
CA GLU A 78 -13.31 -3.40 -4.74
C GLU A 78 -12.74 -4.58 -5.53
N ILE A 79 -13.03 -4.68 -6.84
CA ILE A 79 -12.48 -5.74 -7.71
C ILE A 79 -10.95 -5.74 -7.68
N ILE A 80 -10.35 -4.54 -7.83
CA ILE A 80 -8.89 -4.41 -7.79
C ILE A 80 -8.37 -4.81 -6.40
N ALA A 81 -9.00 -4.33 -5.33
CA ALA A 81 -8.59 -4.62 -3.96
C ALA A 81 -8.67 -6.12 -3.62
N ALA A 82 -9.76 -6.79 -3.99
CA ALA A 82 -9.94 -8.23 -3.82
C ALA A 82 -8.87 -9.02 -4.58
N ARG A 83 -8.54 -8.61 -5.81
CA ARG A 83 -7.44 -9.25 -6.56
C ARG A 83 -6.08 -8.97 -5.92
N VAL A 84 -5.82 -7.75 -5.48
CA VAL A 84 -4.59 -7.39 -4.76
C VAL A 84 -4.40 -8.26 -3.52
N ALA A 85 -5.48 -8.58 -2.79
CA ALA A 85 -5.39 -9.39 -1.58
C ALA A 85 -4.85 -10.81 -1.82
N LEU A 86 -5.02 -11.35 -3.04
CA LEU A 86 -4.43 -12.64 -3.43
C LEU A 86 -2.90 -12.60 -3.59
N GLU A 87 -2.28 -11.41 -3.50
CA GLU A 87 -0.82 -11.27 -3.48
C GLU A 87 -0.23 -11.50 -2.08
N PHE A 88 -1.06 -11.46 -1.04
CA PHE A 88 -0.64 -11.68 0.34
C PHE A 88 -0.41 -13.16 0.63
N ARG A 89 0.56 -13.43 1.50
CA ARG A 89 0.85 -14.75 2.05
C ARG A 89 1.06 -14.61 3.54
N ASP A 90 0.79 -15.69 4.26
CA ASP A 90 0.94 -15.72 5.71
C ASP A 90 2.37 -15.35 6.12
N GLY A 91 2.48 -14.48 7.13
CA GLY A 91 3.72 -13.95 7.67
C GLY A 91 4.35 -12.76 6.92
N MET A 92 3.76 -12.28 5.82
CA MET A 92 4.35 -11.18 5.04
C MET A 92 4.33 -9.84 5.80
N TYR A 93 5.41 -9.07 5.65
CA TYR A 93 5.49 -7.65 5.99
C TYR A 93 5.12 -6.81 4.78
N VAL A 94 4.04 -6.03 4.91
CA VAL A 94 3.40 -5.34 3.79
C VAL A 94 3.30 -3.85 4.08
N ASN A 95 3.68 -3.03 3.09
CA ASN A 95 3.35 -1.61 3.09
C ASN A 95 2.28 -1.30 2.03
N LEU A 96 1.22 -0.59 2.46
CA LEU A 96 0.06 -0.26 1.64
C LEU A 96 -0.07 1.25 1.48
N GLY A 97 -0.01 1.72 0.24
CA GLY A 97 -0.35 3.08 -0.12
C GLY A 97 -1.84 3.38 0.04
N ILE A 98 -2.17 4.67 0.12
CA ILE A 98 -3.55 5.13 0.34
C ILE A 98 -4.48 4.67 -0.80
N GLY A 99 -5.69 4.26 -0.45
CA GLY A 99 -6.79 4.04 -1.39
C GLY A 99 -7.04 2.58 -1.67
N ILE A 100 -6.83 2.14 -2.92
CA ILE A 100 -7.03 0.73 -3.29
C ILE A 100 -6.09 -0.21 -2.52
N PRO A 101 -4.79 0.12 -2.30
CA PRO A 101 -3.92 -0.79 -1.54
C PRO A 101 -4.41 -0.99 -0.10
N THR A 102 -4.76 0.08 0.63
CA THR A 102 -5.33 -0.04 1.97
C THR A 102 -6.67 -0.78 2.00
N LEU A 103 -7.49 -0.64 0.94
CA LEU A 103 -8.75 -1.39 0.82
C LEU A 103 -8.52 -2.89 0.70
N ALA A 104 -7.42 -3.34 0.08
CA ALA A 104 -7.08 -4.75 -0.05
C ALA A 104 -6.87 -5.45 1.30
N ALA A 105 -6.55 -4.71 2.37
CA ALA A 105 -6.44 -5.28 3.71
C ALA A 105 -7.78 -5.87 4.23
N ASN A 106 -8.92 -5.37 3.75
CA ASN A 106 -10.24 -5.88 4.12
C ASN A 106 -10.58 -7.21 3.42
N TYR A 107 -9.78 -7.63 2.44
CA TYR A 107 -9.96 -8.84 1.65
C TYR A 107 -8.88 -9.89 1.90
N ILE A 108 -8.05 -9.69 2.93
CA ILE A 108 -7.06 -10.69 3.33
C ILE A 108 -7.81 -12.00 3.61
N PRO A 109 -7.47 -13.10 2.93
CA PRO A 109 -8.20 -14.35 3.10
C PRO A 109 -8.06 -14.92 4.51
N ASP A 110 -9.07 -15.67 4.95
CA ASP A 110 -9.01 -16.37 6.22
C ASP A 110 -7.77 -17.28 6.30
N GLY A 111 -7.10 -17.24 7.45
CA GLY A 111 -5.86 -18.01 7.68
C GLY A 111 -4.59 -17.35 7.14
N VAL A 112 -4.68 -16.20 6.46
CA VAL A 112 -3.51 -15.40 6.05
C VAL A 112 -3.33 -14.24 7.03
N ASN A 113 -2.20 -14.21 7.74
CA ASN A 113 -1.84 -13.09 8.60
C ASN A 113 -0.73 -12.27 7.93
N VAL A 114 -0.91 -10.96 7.85
CA VAL A 114 0.14 -10.04 7.37
C VAL A 114 0.44 -8.97 8.41
N HIS A 115 1.70 -8.53 8.43
CA HIS A 115 2.16 -7.45 9.28
C HIS A 115 2.15 -6.13 8.50
N LEU A 116 1.15 -5.30 8.76
CA LEU A 116 1.03 -4.00 8.10
C LEU A 116 2.04 -3.00 8.67
N HIS A 117 2.92 -2.49 7.81
CA HIS A 117 3.89 -1.46 8.10
C HIS A 117 3.35 -0.06 7.71
N GLY A 118 3.39 0.89 8.64
CA GLY A 118 3.11 2.30 8.42
C GLY A 118 4.39 3.13 8.46
N GLU A 119 4.64 3.91 7.41
CA GLU A 119 5.88 4.69 7.24
C GLU A 119 6.12 5.73 8.34
N ASN A 120 5.08 6.09 9.11
CA ASN A 120 5.15 6.97 10.26
C ASN A 120 5.58 6.28 11.57
N GLY A 121 5.97 4.99 11.53
CA GLY A 121 6.63 4.34 12.65
C GLY A 121 5.86 3.22 13.32
N VAL A 122 5.21 2.33 12.56
CA VAL A 122 4.44 1.21 13.11
C VAL A 122 4.58 -0.06 12.27
N ILE A 123 4.66 -1.22 12.93
CA ILE A 123 4.39 -2.55 12.36
C ILE A 123 3.28 -3.19 13.19
N GLY A 124 2.38 -3.92 12.53
CA GLY A 124 1.25 -4.56 13.20
C GLY A 124 0.08 -3.60 13.40
N MET A 125 -0.13 -2.69 12.45
CA MET A 125 -1.31 -1.84 12.41
C MET A 125 -2.59 -2.68 12.35
N GLY A 126 -3.55 -2.37 13.23
CA GLY A 126 -4.86 -3.00 13.30
C GLY A 126 -5.94 -2.25 12.53
N PRO A 127 -7.22 -2.66 12.69
CA PRO A 127 -8.36 -1.97 12.10
C PRO A 127 -8.55 -0.57 12.70
N TYR A 128 -9.49 0.20 12.13
CA TYR A 128 -9.93 1.46 12.72
C TYR A 128 -10.51 1.24 14.14
N PRO A 129 -10.32 2.20 15.06
CA PRO A 129 -10.79 2.09 16.44
C PRO A 129 -12.32 2.09 16.54
N GLN A 130 -12.86 1.48 17.61
CA GLN A 130 -14.24 1.72 18.00
C GLN A 130 -14.41 3.15 18.52
N LYS A 131 -15.64 3.65 18.53
CA LYS A 131 -15.93 4.98 19.09
C LYS A 131 -15.54 5.02 20.57
N GLY A 132 -14.73 5.99 20.95
CA GLY A 132 -14.15 6.16 22.28
C GLY A 132 -12.77 5.50 22.45
N GLU A 133 -12.30 4.74 21.46
CA GLU A 133 -10.95 4.15 21.43
C GLU A 133 -10.01 4.92 20.50
N GLU A 134 -10.49 5.97 19.81
CA GLU A 134 -9.64 6.80 18.97
C GLU A 134 -8.55 7.52 19.78
N ASP A 135 -7.30 7.40 19.32
CA ASP A 135 -6.14 8.05 19.92
C ASP A 135 -5.42 8.92 18.87
N PRO A 136 -5.30 10.25 19.07
CA PRO A 136 -4.60 11.15 18.15
C PRO A 136 -3.11 10.80 17.96
N ASP A 137 -2.50 10.07 18.88
CA ASP A 137 -1.11 9.65 18.79
C ASP A 137 -0.94 8.31 18.02
N LEU A 138 -2.04 7.67 17.63
CA LEU A 138 -2.10 6.43 16.84
C LEU A 138 -2.82 6.66 15.51
N ILE A 139 -2.04 7.01 14.50
CA ILE A 139 -2.52 7.26 13.14
C ILE A 139 -1.74 6.46 12.10
N ASN A 140 -2.33 6.24 10.93
CA ASN A 140 -1.62 5.72 9.76
C ASN A 140 -0.92 6.83 8.96
N ALA A 141 -0.24 6.45 7.87
CA ALA A 141 0.41 7.39 6.96
C ALA A 141 -0.56 8.45 6.37
N SER A 142 -1.83 8.07 6.17
CA SER A 142 -2.92 8.92 5.68
C SER A 142 -3.50 9.89 6.71
N LYS A 143 -3.00 9.86 7.96
CA LYS A 143 -3.49 10.66 9.10
C LYS A 143 -4.86 10.20 9.63
N GLU A 144 -5.22 8.95 9.36
CA GLU A 144 -6.43 8.32 9.89
C GLU A 144 -6.13 7.58 11.19
N THR A 145 -7.04 7.62 12.15
CA THR A 145 -6.94 6.91 13.44
C THR A 145 -6.90 5.40 13.26
N ILE A 146 -6.04 4.71 14.00
CA ILE A 146 -5.85 3.25 13.91
C ILE A 146 -5.75 2.61 15.29
N THR A 147 -5.85 1.28 15.33
CA THR A 147 -5.48 0.46 16.50
C THR A 147 -4.16 -0.29 16.24
N LEU A 148 -3.65 -0.97 17.26
CA LEU A 148 -2.48 -1.85 17.18
C LEU A 148 -2.90 -3.29 17.43
N LEU A 149 -2.42 -4.22 16.60
CA LEU A 149 -2.57 -5.65 16.84
C LEU A 149 -1.63 -6.12 17.96
N LYS A 150 -1.94 -7.29 18.53
CA LYS A 150 -1.03 -7.94 19.47
C LYS A 150 0.31 -8.24 18.77
N GLY A 151 1.41 -7.84 19.41
CA GLY A 151 2.76 -7.98 18.84
C GLY A 151 3.17 -6.82 17.92
N ALA A 152 2.38 -5.75 17.84
CA ALA A 152 2.78 -4.52 17.16
C ALA A 152 4.02 -3.89 17.80
N SER A 153 4.78 -3.16 16.99
CA SER A 153 5.95 -2.40 17.42
C SER A 153 5.89 -0.97 16.89
N ILE A 154 6.38 -0.02 17.67
CA ILE A 154 6.46 1.40 17.32
C ILE A 154 7.92 1.84 17.29
N PHE A 155 8.27 2.68 16.33
CA PHE A 155 9.64 3.13 16.10
C PHE A 155 9.66 4.53 15.46
N GLY A 156 10.85 5.15 15.41
CA GLY A 156 11.04 6.44 14.77
C GLY A 156 10.99 6.36 13.23
N SER A 157 10.79 7.50 12.57
CA SER A 157 10.78 7.59 11.11
C SER A 157 12.10 7.13 10.48
N GLU A 158 13.22 7.36 11.18
CA GLU A 158 14.54 6.92 10.72
C GLU A 158 14.61 5.39 10.58
N GLU A 159 14.06 4.65 11.55
CA GLU A 159 14.04 3.19 11.58
C GLU A 159 13.02 2.64 10.56
N SER A 160 11.85 3.29 10.49
CA SER A 160 10.82 3.01 9.48
C SER A 160 11.40 2.99 8.07
N PHE A 161 12.10 4.06 7.69
CA PHE A 161 12.70 4.14 6.36
C PHE A 161 13.98 3.32 6.21
N ALA A 162 14.68 2.97 7.31
CA ALA A 162 15.75 1.98 7.27
C ALA A 162 15.21 0.60 6.91
N MET A 163 14.09 0.17 7.51
CA MET A 163 13.42 -1.09 7.16
C MET A 163 12.98 -1.10 5.69
N VAL A 164 12.35 -0.02 5.23
CA VAL A 164 11.93 0.12 3.84
C VAL A 164 13.13 0.03 2.89
N ARG A 165 14.11 0.93 3.01
CA ARG A 165 15.26 0.97 2.08
C ARG A 165 16.17 -0.26 2.20
N GLY A 166 16.21 -0.89 3.37
CA GLY A 166 16.95 -2.11 3.64
C GLY A 166 16.34 -3.37 3.01
N SER A 167 15.22 -3.25 2.29
CA SER A 167 14.52 -4.38 1.64
C SER A 167 13.96 -5.39 2.64
N HIS A 168 13.48 -4.90 3.79
CA HIS A 168 12.83 -5.73 4.81
C HIS A 168 11.32 -5.89 4.60
N MET A 169 10.74 -5.17 3.63
CA MET A 169 9.34 -5.34 3.23
C MET A 169 9.23 -6.45 2.19
N ASP A 170 8.31 -7.39 2.39
CA ASP A 170 8.04 -8.45 1.40
C ASP A 170 7.32 -7.87 0.18
N ILE A 171 6.34 -6.98 0.42
CA ILE A 171 5.54 -6.35 -0.64
C ILE A 171 5.26 -4.88 -0.30
N THR A 172 5.43 -4.02 -1.31
CA THR A 172 4.94 -2.64 -1.31
C THR A 172 3.84 -2.52 -2.37
N ILE A 173 2.67 -2.00 -2.00
CA ILE A 173 1.55 -1.81 -2.93
C ILE A 173 1.16 -0.34 -3.00
N LEU A 174 1.19 0.25 -4.19
CA LEU A 174 0.92 1.67 -4.40
C LEU A 174 -0.11 1.91 -5.49
N GLY A 175 -0.80 3.06 -5.42
CA GLY A 175 -1.50 3.60 -6.57
C GLY A 175 -0.53 4.27 -7.56
N ALA A 176 -0.94 4.40 -8.81
CA ALA A 176 -0.21 5.15 -9.83
C ALA A 176 -1.12 6.00 -10.73
N LEU A 177 -0.56 7.10 -11.22
CA LEU A 177 -1.12 7.90 -12.30
C LEU A 177 -0.71 7.33 -13.65
N GLN A 178 0.55 6.89 -13.77
CA GLN A 178 1.07 6.16 -14.92
C GLN A 178 2.06 5.08 -14.48
N VAL A 179 2.14 4.01 -15.27
CA VAL A 179 3.21 3.01 -15.20
C VAL A 179 3.78 2.80 -16.60
N SER A 180 5.11 2.79 -16.74
CA SER A 180 5.76 2.57 -18.04
C SER A 180 5.90 1.09 -18.39
N GLN A 181 6.18 0.80 -19.67
CA GLN A 181 6.42 -0.55 -20.19
C GLN A 181 7.46 -1.33 -19.36
N PHE A 182 8.48 -0.65 -18.86
CA PHE A 182 9.60 -1.25 -18.13
C PHE A 182 9.50 -1.04 -16.61
N GLY A 183 8.37 -0.57 -16.11
CA GLY A 183 8.10 -0.46 -14.68
C GLY A 183 8.54 0.84 -14.02
N ASP A 184 8.65 1.93 -14.77
CA ASP A 184 8.69 3.26 -14.14
C ASP A 184 7.31 3.58 -13.58
N ILE A 185 7.25 4.29 -12.46
CA ILE A 185 6.00 4.67 -11.81
C ILE A 185 5.96 6.19 -11.62
N ALA A 186 4.84 6.81 -11.97
CA ALA A 186 4.55 8.21 -11.66
C ALA A 186 3.26 8.29 -10.85
N ASN A 187 3.32 8.78 -9.61
CA ASN A 187 2.15 8.82 -8.73
C ASN A 187 2.03 10.03 -7.80
N TRP A 188 2.99 10.95 -7.81
CA TRP A 188 3.06 12.02 -6.80
C TRP A 188 2.77 13.44 -7.33
N MET A 189 2.88 13.67 -8.65
CA MET A 189 2.75 15.00 -9.23
C MET A 189 2.03 14.96 -10.58
N ILE A 190 1.15 15.96 -10.78
CA ILE A 190 0.68 16.38 -12.09
C ILE A 190 1.12 17.85 -12.26
N PRO A 191 2.01 18.17 -13.23
CA PRO A 191 2.46 19.54 -13.46
C PRO A 191 1.27 20.50 -13.63
N GLY A 192 1.35 21.67 -12.99
CA GLY A 192 0.29 22.69 -13.03
C GLY A 192 -0.90 22.44 -12.08
N LYS A 193 -0.89 21.36 -11.29
CA LYS A 193 -1.87 21.13 -10.20
C LYS A 193 -1.23 21.28 -8.81
N LEU A 194 -2.06 21.39 -7.77
CA LEU A 194 -1.61 21.50 -6.38
C LEU A 194 -0.72 20.31 -5.98
N LEU A 195 0.47 20.61 -5.47
CA LEU A 195 1.47 19.63 -5.06
C LEU A 195 1.29 19.29 -3.57
N LYS A 196 1.17 18.00 -3.26
CA LYS A 196 1.18 17.50 -1.87
C LYS A 196 2.53 16.90 -1.44
N GLY A 197 3.50 16.84 -2.35
CA GLY A 197 4.78 16.14 -2.15
C GLY A 197 4.66 14.64 -2.40
N MET A 198 5.80 13.95 -2.45
CA MET A 198 5.89 12.52 -2.71
C MET A 198 5.69 11.63 -1.47
N GLY A 199 5.70 12.21 -0.27
CA GLY A 199 5.68 11.43 0.98
C GLY A 199 6.79 10.38 1.00
N GLY A 200 6.51 9.19 1.52
CA GLY A 200 7.43 8.05 1.49
C GLY A 200 7.48 7.27 0.15
N ALA A 201 6.73 7.69 -0.88
CA ALA A 201 6.53 6.87 -2.08
C ALA A 201 7.83 6.52 -2.82
N MET A 202 8.80 7.44 -2.87
CA MET A 202 10.09 7.18 -3.51
C MET A 202 10.91 6.14 -2.74
N ASP A 203 10.98 6.24 -1.40
CA ASP A 203 11.67 5.26 -0.56
C ASP A 203 11.04 3.87 -0.70
N LEU A 204 9.70 3.80 -0.66
CA LEU A 204 8.90 2.57 -0.75
C LEU A 204 9.14 1.77 -2.03
N VAL A 205 9.53 2.43 -3.12
CA VAL A 205 9.85 1.77 -4.40
C VAL A 205 11.35 1.64 -4.68
N SER A 206 12.20 2.25 -3.86
CA SER A 206 13.64 2.32 -4.10
C SER A 206 14.42 1.07 -3.68
N ALA A 207 13.83 0.26 -2.79
CA ALA A 207 14.50 -0.85 -2.15
C ALA A 207 14.96 -1.93 -3.15
N PRO A 208 16.25 -2.33 -3.15
CA PRO A 208 16.77 -3.34 -4.06
C PRO A 208 16.04 -4.68 -3.95
N GLY A 209 15.49 -5.16 -5.08
CA GLY A 209 14.78 -6.44 -5.09
C GLY A 209 13.38 -6.39 -4.45
N ALA A 210 12.92 -5.22 -4.00
CA ALA A 210 11.57 -5.08 -3.45
C ALA A 210 10.51 -5.43 -4.49
N ARG A 211 9.49 -6.15 -4.04
CA ARG A 211 8.32 -6.50 -4.84
C ARG A 211 7.31 -5.36 -4.79
N VAL A 212 7.39 -4.46 -5.77
CA VAL A 212 6.46 -3.33 -5.89
C VAL A 212 5.29 -3.71 -6.80
N ILE A 213 4.08 -3.63 -6.27
CA ILE A 213 2.83 -3.88 -7.00
C ILE A 213 2.09 -2.55 -7.16
N VAL A 214 1.65 -2.25 -8.38
CA VAL A 214 0.76 -1.12 -8.62
C VAL A 214 -0.68 -1.62 -8.69
N SER A 215 -1.57 -1.02 -7.89
CA SER A 215 -3.02 -1.23 -7.97
C SER A 215 -3.69 0.04 -8.49
N MET A 216 -4.30 -0.02 -9.68
CA MET A 216 -4.90 1.17 -10.29
C MET A 216 -6.01 0.82 -11.28
N GLU A 217 -6.95 1.74 -11.50
CA GLU A 217 -7.81 1.67 -12.69
C GLU A 217 -6.94 1.71 -13.95
N HIS A 218 -7.31 0.92 -14.96
CA HIS A 218 -6.53 0.69 -16.17
C HIS A 218 -6.42 1.96 -17.05
N CYS A 219 -7.52 2.70 -17.12
CA CYS A 219 -7.64 3.94 -17.90
C CYS A 219 -7.95 5.13 -16.98
N SER A 220 -7.69 6.34 -17.47
CA SER A 220 -8.19 7.58 -16.87
C SER A 220 -9.71 7.70 -17.06
N LYS A 221 -10.33 8.68 -16.40
CA LYS A 221 -11.75 9.00 -16.59
C LYS A 221 -12.12 9.37 -18.03
N ASN A 222 -11.12 9.79 -18.83
CA ASN A 222 -11.30 10.14 -20.23
C ASN A 222 -11.07 8.93 -21.17
N GLY A 223 -10.81 7.74 -20.62
CA GLY A 223 -10.51 6.53 -21.39
C GLY A 223 -9.05 6.38 -21.82
N GLU A 224 -8.19 7.35 -21.48
CA GLU A 224 -6.76 7.29 -21.83
C GLU A 224 -6.04 6.20 -21.03
N SER A 225 -5.18 5.43 -21.68
CA SER A 225 -4.41 4.40 -20.99
C SER A 225 -3.47 4.99 -19.95
N LYS A 226 -3.41 4.37 -18.78
CA LYS A 226 -2.42 4.71 -17.73
C LYS A 226 -1.18 3.81 -17.78
N ILE A 227 -1.21 2.78 -18.62
CA ILE A 227 -0.08 1.88 -18.87
C ILE A 227 0.53 2.29 -20.21
N VAL A 228 1.67 2.98 -20.16
CA VAL A 228 2.23 3.74 -21.28
C VAL A 228 3.62 3.24 -21.66
N PRO A 229 4.11 3.44 -22.90
CA PRO A 229 5.48 3.07 -23.26
C PRO A 229 6.52 3.75 -22.36
N GLN A 230 6.29 5.04 -22.05
CA GLN A 230 7.11 5.86 -21.17
C GLN A 230 6.18 6.84 -20.41
N CYS A 231 6.43 7.04 -19.12
CA CYS A 231 5.71 8.07 -18.36
C CYS A 231 6.10 9.47 -18.85
N ASP A 232 5.11 10.35 -19.01
CA ASP A 232 5.31 11.78 -19.25
C ASP A 232 5.17 12.60 -17.95
N LEU A 233 4.56 12.01 -16.92
CA LEU A 233 4.50 12.57 -15.58
C LEU A 233 5.84 12.38 -14.83
N PRO A 234 6.16 13.28 -13.89
CA PRO A 234 7.35 13.15 -13.04
C PRO A 234 7.40 11.81 -12.32
N LEU A 235 8.51 11.11 -12.50
CA LEU A 235 8.70 9.77 -11.93
C LEU A 235 8.80 9.80 -10.41
N THR A 236 8.37 8.68 -9.83
CA THR A 236 8.54 8.30 -8.42
C THR A 236 9.69 7.30 -8.31
N GLY A 237 9.76 6.37 -9.26
CA GLY A 237 10.86 5.41 -9.39
C GLY A 237 10.99 4.90 -10.82
N LYS A 238 12.20 4.48 -11.18
CA LYS A 238 12.55 4.00 -12.53
C LYS A 238 12.77 2.49 -12.50
N GLN A 239 12.04 1.73 -13.32
CA GLN A 239 12.13 0.26 -13.41
C GLN A 239 12.03 -0.45 -12.04
N VAL A 240 11.04 -0.02 -11.25
CA VAL A 240 10.80 -0.49 -9.87
C VAL A 240 9.56 -1.36 -9.75
N VAL A 241 8.55 -1.16 -10.62
CA VAL A 241 7.31 -1.92 -10.59
C VAL A 241 7.56 -3.35 -11.07
N SER A 242 7.06 -4.32 -10.32
CA SER A 242 7.14 -5.76 -10.62
C SER A 242 5.82 -6.33 -11.15
N ARG A 243 4.68 -5.75 -10.76
CA ARG A 243 3.34 -6.16 -11.20
C ARG A 243 2.38 -4.99 -11.22
N ILE A 244 1.46 -5.00 -12.19
CA ILE A 244 0.35 -4.04 -12.31
C ILE A 244 -0.95 -4.83 -12.21
N ILE A 245 -1.82 -4.44 -11.29
CA ILE A 245 -3.17 -5.01 -11.11
C ILE A 245 -4.18 -3.91 -11.41
N THR A 246 -5.07 -4.18 -12.36
CA THR A 246 -6.15 -3.26 -12.74
C THR A 246 -7.52 -3.92 -12.70
N ASP A 247 -8.55 -3.13 -12.96
CA ASP A 247 -9.93 -3.60 -13.11
C ASP A 247 -10.19 -4.47 -14.36
N LYS A 248 -9.17 -4.66 -15.21
CA LYS A 248 -9.25 -5.37 -16.48
C LYS A 248 -8.25 -6.51 -16.59
N ALA A 249 -7.03 -6.33 -16.06
CA ALA A 249 -5.92 -7.23 -16.32
C ALA A 249 -4.87 -7.19 -15.20
N VAL A 250 -4.04 -8.22 -15.18
CA VAL A 250 -2.79 -8.27 -14.40
C VAL A 250 -1.62 -8.40 -15.36
N PHE A 251 -0.61 -7.55 -15.18
CA PHE A 251 0.65 -7.62 -15.91
C PHE A 251 1.81 -7.88 -14.96
N ASP A 252 2.66 -8.83 -15.33
CA ASP A 252 4.02 -8.90 -14.79
C ASP A 252 4.92 -7.95 -15.56
N VAL A 253 5.84 -7.30 -14.86
CA VAL A 253 6.72 -6.28 -15.40
C VAL A 253 8.17 -6.71 -15.26
N HIS A 254 8.85 -6.85 -16.40
CA HIS A 254 10.27 -7.17 -16.44
C HIS A 254 11.07 -5.96 -16.92
N LYS A 255 12.16 -5.62 -16.23
CA LYS A 255 12.96 -4.41 -16.49
C LYS A 255 13.54 -4.35 -17.91
N GLN A 256 13.71 -5.51 -18.56
CA GLN A 256 14.26 -5.61 -19.92
C GLN A 256 13.24 -6.11 -20.94
N GLU A 257 12.30 -6.96 -20.54
CA GLU A 257 11.36 -7.59 -21.49
C GLU A 257 10.03 -6.84 -21.59
N GLY A 258 9.79 -5.91 -20.67
CA GLY A 258 8.57 -5.12 -20.58
C GLY A 258 7.42 -5.91 -19.94
N LEU A 259 6.21 -5.61 -20.41
CA LEU A 259 4.97 -6.12 -19.85
C LEU A 259 4.62 -7.51 -20.37
N THR A 260 4.12 -8.35 -19.47
CA THR A 260 3.55 -9.66 -19.79
C THR A 260 2.15 -9.76 -19.18
N LEU A 261 1.13 -9.89 -20.02
CA LEU A 261 -0.26 -10.08 -19.62
C LEU A 261 -0.45 -11.49 -19.06
N VAL A 262 -0.74 -11.59 -17.76
CA VAL A 262 -0.83 -12.86 -17.03
C VAL A 262 -2.22 -13.20 -16.54
N GLU A 263 -3.14 -12.22 -16.46
CA GLU A 263 -4.55 -12.44 -16.15
C GLU A 263 -5.42 -11.40 -16.86
N ILE A 264 -6.65 -11.79 -17.19
CA ILE A 264 -7.67 -10.94 -17.79
C ILE A 264 -8.97 -11.17 -17.03
N ARG A 265 -9.76 -10.11 -16.83
CA ARG A 265 -11.11 -10.23 -16.29
C ARG A 265 -11.96 -11.09 -17.23
N SER A 266 -12.78 -11.98 -16.67
CA SER A 266 -13.41 -13.08 -17.42
C SER A 266 -14.33 -12.68 -18.57
N ASP A 267 -14.84 -11.45 -18.58
CA ASP A 267 -15.74 -10.88 -19.59
C ASP A 267 -15.00 -10.10 -20.69
N LEU A 268 -13.66 -10.05 -20.67
CA LEU A 268 -12.83 -9.34 -21.64
C LEU A 268 -11.96 -10.30 -22.45
N LEU A 269 -11.60 -9.86 -23.66
CA LEU A 269 -10.65 -10.55 -24.53
C LEU A 269 -9.28 -9.84 -24.52
N VAL A 270 -8.25 -10.50 -25.07
CA VAL A 270 -6.91 -9.90 -25.22
C VAL A 270 -6.99 -8.63 -26.05
N GLU A 271 -7.79 -8.62 -27.12
CA GLU A 271 -7.97 -7.47 -28.01
C GLU A 271 -8.58 -6.25 -27.28
N ASP A 272 -9.38 -6.47 -26.23
CA ASP A 272 -9.91 -5.38 -25.41
C ASP A 272 -8.80 -4.75 -24.55
N ILE A 273 -7.86 -5.57 -24.08
CA ILE A 273 -6.69 -5.11 -23.33
C ILE A 273 -5.72 -4.37 -24.25
N GLU A 274 -5.50 -4.87 -25.47
CA GLU A 274 -4.68 -4.20 -26.49
C GLU A 274 -5.22 -2.81 -26.83
N LYS A 275 -6.55 -2.65 -26.95
CA LYS A 275 -7.18 -1.34 -27.20
C LYS A 275 -7.08 -0.38 -26.01
N ALA A 276 -7.02 -0.91 -24.79
CA ALA A 276 -6.99 -0.12 -23.55
C ALA A 276 -5.58 0.18 -23.03
N THR A 277 -4.55 -0.50 -23.56
CA THR A 277 -3.15 -0.41 -23.12
C THR A 277 -2.32 0.29 -24.19
N ALA A 278 -1.68 1.42 -23.85
CA ALA A 278 -0.80 2.10 -24.80
C ALA A 278 0.60 1.47 -24.90
N ALA A 279 1.08 0.85 -23.82
CA ALA A 279 2.35 0.12 -23.81
C ALA A 279 2.24 -1.22 -24.56
N PRO A 280 3.27 -1.64 -25.31
CA PRO A 280 3.30 -2.98 -25.87
C PRO A 280 3.51 -4.03 -24.76
N PHE A 281 2.87 -5.18 -24.92
CA PHE A 281 2.98 -6.29 -23.99
C PHE A 281 2.97 -7.64 -24.72
N LYS A 282 3.51 -8.67 -24.07
CA LYS A 282 3.38 -10.07 -24.49
C LYS A 282 2.18 -10.70 -23.79
N ALA A 283 1.47 -11.61 -24.44
CA ALA A 283 0.46 -12.44 -23.78
C ALA A 283 1.00 -13.85 -23.53
N VAL A 284 0.77 -14.42 -22.32
CA VAL A 284 1.20 -15.80 -21.99
C VAL A 284 0.17 -16.85 -22.43
N PHE A 285 -0.92 -16.42 -23.06
CA PHE A 285 -2.00 -17.29 -23.53
C PHE A 285 -1.89 -17.48 -25.05
N ASP A 286 -1.81 -18.73 -25.48
CA ASP A 286 -1.85 -19.08 -26.90
C ASP A 286 -3.25 -18.79 -27.46
N VAL A 287 -3.33 -17.99 -28.52
CA VAL A 287 -4.58 -17.47 -29.09
C VAL A 287 -5.22 -18.54 -29.97
N HIS A 288 -5.80 -19.58 -29.37
CA HIS A 288 -6.72 -20.45 -30.09
C HIS A 288 -8.13 -19.88 -30.00
N LYS A 289 -8.59 -19.30 -31.12
CA LYS A 289 -10.04 -19.12 -31.39
C LYS A 289 -10.71 -20.48 -31.27
N GLN A 290 -11.33 -20.79 -30.13
CA GLN A 290 -12.30 -21.87 -30.04
C GLN A 290 -13.45 -21.49 -29.14
N GLU A 291 -14.62 -21.82 -29.65
CA GLU A 291 -15.97 -21.60 -29.13
C GLU A 291 -16.13 -22.17 -27.71
N GLY A 292 -16.83 -21.42 -26.85
CA GLY A 292 -17.48 -21.99 -25.66
C GLY A 292 -16.58 -22.24 -24.44
N LEU A 293 -16.39 -21.19 -23.64
CA LEU A 293 -16.15 -21.14 -22.18
C LEU A 293 -15.26 -22.20 -21.48
N THR A 294 -14.25 -21.61 -20.84
CA THR A 294 -13.06 -22.05 -20.12
C THR A 294 -13.25 -22.66 -18.71
N LEU A 295 -12.45 -23.69 -18.38
CA LEU A 295 -12.16 -24.17 -17.02
C LEU A 295 -10.63 -24.38 -16.86
N VAL A 296 -9.97 -23.70 -15.91
CA VAL A 296 -8.67 -24.12 -15.33
C VAL A 296 -8.49 -23.56 -13.89
N GLU A 297 -7.99 -24.42 -12.99
CA GLU A 297 -7.73 -24.28 -11.54
C GLU A 297 -6.59 -23.31 -11.12
N ILE A 298 -6.81 -22.65 -9.97
CA ILE A 298 -5.81 -22.00 -9.09
C ILE A 298 -5.44 -22.99 -7.97
N ARG A 299 -4.25 -22.85 -7.36
CA ARG A 299 -3.83 -23.62 -6.17
C ARG A 299 -4.97 -23.67 -5.12
N SER A 300 -5.30 -24.89 -4.72
CA SER A 300 -6.49 -25.30 -3.99
C SER A 300 -6.34 -25.14 -2.49
N ASP A 301 -6.48 -23.90 -1.99
CA ASP A 301 -6.57 -23.67 -0.54
C ASP A 301 -7.43 -22.44 -0.13
N LEU A 302 -7.87 -21.57 -1.04
CA LEU A 302 -8.64 -20.38 -0.67
C LEU A 302 -9.95 -20.29 -1.44
N LEU A 303 -11.04 -20.31 -0.69
CA LEU A 303 -12.43 -20.44 -1.12
C LEU A 303 -12.85 -19.25 -1.99
N VAL A 304 -13.03 -19.54 -3.28
CA VAL A 304 -13.59 -18.67 -4.31
C VAL A 304 -14.99 -18.15 -3.92
N GLU A 305 -15.71 -18.86 -3.06
CA GLU A 305 -17.09 -18.57 -2.65
C GLU A 305 -17.25 -17.24 -1.87
N ASP A 306 -16.20 -16.75 -1.20
CA ASP A 306 -16.27 -15.47 -0.46
C ASP A 306 -15.96 -14.25 -1.34
N ILE A 307 -15.16 -14.42 -2.40
CA ILE A 307 -14.93 -13.40 -3.44
C ILE A 307 -16.15 -13.29 -4.37
N GLU A 308 -16.82 -14.42 -4.63
CA GLU A 308 -18.05 -14.50 -5.44
C GLU A 308 -19.22 -13.73 -4.83
N LYS A 309 -19.26 -13.56 -3.50
CA LYS A 309 -20.27 -12.75 -2.83
C LYS A 309 -19.96 -11.24 -2.85
N ALA A 310 -18.70 -10.85 -3.03
CA ALA A 310 -18.28 -9.45 -2.94
C ALA A 310 -18.21 -8.71 -4.29
N THR A 311 -17.79 -9.38 -5.39
CA THR A 311 -17.59 -8.68 -6.68
C THR A 311 -17.88 -9.58 -7.88
N ALA A 312 -18.90 -9.24 -8.67
CA ALA A 312 -19.37 -10.05 -9.79
C ALA A 312 -18.39 -10.05 -10.99
N ALA A 313 -17.36 -10.90 -10.93
CA ALA A 313 -16.64 -11.61 -12.01
C ALA A 313 -15.17 -11.91 -11.59
N PRO A 314 -14.75 -13.19 -11.44
CA PRO A 314 -13.38 -13.51 -11.00
C PRO A 314 -12.32 -13.40 -12.11
N PHE A 315 -11.08 -13.11 -11.73
CA PHE A 315 -9.89 -13.24 -12.59
C PHE A 315 -9.52 -14.73 -12.75
N LYS A 316 -9.16 -15.19 -13.95
CA LYS A 316 -8.67 -16.57 -14.19
C LYS A 316 -7.14 -16.58 -14.38
N VAL A 317 -6.45 -17.50 -13.70
CA VAL A 317 -4.97 -17.70 -13.76
C VAL A 317 -4.62 -19.03 -14.43
N LYS A 318 -3.53 -19.10 -15.22
CA LYS A 318 -3.06 -20.32 -15.90
C LYS A 318 -1.73 -20.84 -15.33
N LYS A 319 -1.64 -22.16 -15.13
CA LYS A 319 -0.40 -22.89 -14.82
C LYS A 319 0.44 -23.06 -16.10
N THR A 320 1.72 -22.70 -16.07
CA THR A 320 2.70 -23.18 -17.04
C THR A 320 3.39 -24.43 -16.49
N SER A 321 3.18 -25.58 -17.12
CA SER A 321 4.06 -26.73 -16.94
C SER A 321 5.31 -26.51 -17.78
N ARG A 322 6.48 -26.40 -17.15
CA ARG A 322 7.74 -26.78 -17.79
C ARG A 322 8.22 -28.07 -17.13
N THR A 323 8.48 -29.07 -17.98
CA THR A 323 9.30 -30.25 -17.75
C THR A 323 10.58 -29.94 -16.98
#